data_AF-K8E9P9-F1
#
_entry.id   AF-K8E9P9-F1
#
_cell.length_a   1.000
_cell.length_b   1.000
_cell.length_c   1.000
_cell.angle_alpha   90.00
_cell.angle_beta   90.00
_cell.angle_gamma   90.00
#
_symmetry.space_group_name_H-M   'P 1'
#
loop_
_entity.id
_entity.type
_entity.pdbx_description
1 polymer ?
#
loop_
_entity_poly.entity_id
_entity_poly.type
_entity_poly.pdbx_seq_one_letter_code
_entity_poly.pdbx_strand_id
1 'polypeptide(L)' 'MTMSEFSAWAQAKMDQCNVHDEVETSKLIAEIMKKFFAMGKSESDLSEVN' A
#
# COMPACT_ATOMS: atom_id res chain seq x y z
N MET A 1 -3.68 -9.50 -3.63
CA MET A 1 -3.58 -8.58 -4.78
C MET A 1 -2.17 -8.70 -5.31
N THR A 2 -1.99 -8.63 -6.62
CA THR A 2 -0.67 -8.59 -7.26
C THR A 2 0.00 -7.23 -7.05
N MET A 3 1.31 -7.12 -7.27
CA MET A 3 1.97 -5.81 -7.20
C MET A 3 1.43 -4.79 -8.20
N SER A 4 0.96 -5.23 -9.38
CA SER A 4 0.34 -4.33 -10.37
C SER A 4 -0.99 -3.75 -9.87
N GLU A 5 -1.84 -4.60 -9.28
CA GLU A 5 -3.11 -4.16 -8.66
C GLU A 5 -2.87 -3.22 -7.48
N PHE A 6 -1.82 -3.48 -6.69
CA PHE A 6 -1.42 -2.60 -5.60
C PHE A 6 -1.00 -1.22 -6.10
N SER A 7 -0.15 -1.14 -7.12
CA SER A 7 0.30 0.13 -7.69
C SER A 7 -0.87 0.94 -8.23
N ALA A 8 -1.80 0.33 -8.96
CA ALA A 8 -3.00 1.01 -9.46
C ALA A 8 -3.89 1.53 -8.32
N TRP A 9 -4.06 0.72 -7.26
CA TRP A 9 -4.83 1.12 -6.08
C TRP A 9 -4.16 2.30 -5.32
N ALA A 10 -2.85 2.22 -5.10
CA ALA A 10 -2.10 3.26 -4.38
C ALA A 10 -2.14 4.59 -5.14
N GLN A 11 -2.00 4.52 -6.46
CA GLN A 11 -2.09 5.70 -7.33
C GLN A 11 -3.48 6.34 -7.28
N ALA A 12 -4.54 5.54 -7.43
CA ALA A 12 -5.92 6.05 -7.34
C ALA A 12 -6.23 6.70 -5.98
N LYS A 13 -5.60 6.23 -4.89
CA LYS A 13 -5.72 6.84 -3.57
C LYS A 13 -4.99 8.19 -3.48
N MET A 14 -3.77 8.27 -4.02
CA MET A 14 -2.98 9.51 -4.06
C MET A 14 -3.65 10.57 -4.94
N ASP A 15 -4.25 10.17 -6.06
CA ASP A 15 -4.98 11.06 -6.97
C ASP A 15 -6.21 11.72 -6.31
N GLN A 16 -6.79 11.07 -5.29
CA GLN A 16 -7.92 11.57 -4.52
C GLN A 16 -7.50 12.36 -3.27
N CYS A 17 -6.21 12.32 -2.91
CA CYS A 17 -5.69 12.95 -1.71
C CYS A 17 -5.51 14.45 -1.91
N ASN A 18 -5.90 15.25 -0.92
CA ASN A 18 -5.46 16.64 -0.88
C ASN A 18 -4.00 16.70 -0.41
N VAL A 19 -3.06 16.69 -1.35
CA VAL A 19 -1.61 16.70 -1.07
C VAL A 19 -1.13 17.95 -0.31
N HIS A 20 -1.94 19.00 -0.25
CA HIS A 20 -1.64 20.20 0.54
C HIS A 20 -2.08 20.08 2.01
N ASP A 21 -2.88 19.07 2.36
CA ASP A 21 -3.17 18.70 3.73
C ASP A 21 -2.14 17.64 4.20
N GLU A 22 -1.18 18.10 5.01
CA GLU A 22 -0.10 17.26 5.54
C GLU A 22 -0.63 16.11 6.42
N VAL A 23 -1.72 16.34 7.18
CA VAL A 23 -2.29 15.33 8.07
C VAL A 23 -3.01 14.25 7.28
N GLU A 24 -3.77 14.63 6.25
CA GLU A 24 -4.40 13.69 5.33
C GLU A 24 -3.35 12.87 4.58
N THR A 25 -2.35 13.55 4.02
CA THR A 25 -1.29 12.93 3.22
C THR A 25 -0.47 11.93 4.05
N SER A 26 -0.08 12.30 5.27
CA SER A 26 0.68 11.40 6.15
C SER A 26 -0.10 10.14 6.54
N LYS A 27 -1.41 10.26 6.78
CA LYS A 27 -2.28 9.10 7.04
C LYS A 27 -2.38 8.18 5.83
N LEU A 28 -2.52 8.76 4.64
CA LEU A 28 -2.60 7.98 3.41
C LEU A 28 -1.30 7.22 3.12
N ILE A 29 -0.15 7.86 3.27
CA ILE A 29 1.15 7.20 3.11
C ILE A 29 1.27 6.01 4.08
N ALA A 30 0.86 6.20 5.35
CA ALA A 30 0.88 5.13 6.33
C ALA A 30 -0.06 3.95 5.95
N GLU A 31 -1.23 4.23 5.36
CA GLU A 31 -2.14 3.20 4.83
C GLU A 31 -1.49 2.41 3.69
N ILE A 32 -0.87 3.10 2.72
CA ILE A 32 -0.20 2.50 1.58
C ILE A 32 0.93 1.57 2.06
N MET A 33 1.77 2.04 2.98
CA MET A 33 2.90 1.26 3.51
C MET A 33 2.42 0.03 4.29
N LYS A 34 1.41 0.16 5.15
CA LYS A 34 0.83 -0.98 5.87
C LYS A 34 0.34 -2.06 4.91
N LYS A 35 -0.33 -1.67 3.83
CA LYS A 35 -0.86 -2.59 2.83
C LYS A 35 0.25 -3.26 2.03
N PHE A 36 1.30 -2.52 1.67
CA PHE A 36 2.50 -3.07 1.02
C PHE A 36 3.18 -4.15 1.87
N PHE A 37 3.44 -3.86 3.15
CA PHE A 37 4.09 -4.84 4.04
C PHE A 37 3.19 -6.05 4.34
N ALA A 38 1.87 -5.87 4.42
CA ALA A 38 0.95 -6.99 4.59
C ALA A 38 0.97 -7.94 3.38
N MET A 39 1.14 -7.40 2.17
CA MET A 39 1.30 -8.22 0.97
C MET A 39 2.62 -9.00 0.98
N GLY A 40 3.74 -8.34 1.30
CA GLY A 40 5.06 -8.99 1.35
C GLY A 40 5.16 -10.05 2.46
N LYS A 41 4.49 -9.85 3.60
CA LYS A 41 4.42 -10.87 4.66
C LYS A 41 3.65 -12.12 4.21
N SER A 42 2.60 -11.93 3.42
CA SER A 42 1.82 -13.05 2.86
C SER A 42 2.65 -13.88 1.86
N GLU A 43 3.55 -13.26 1.09
CA GLU A 43 4.44 -13.96 0.17
C GLU A 43 5.61 -14.66 0.90
N SER A 44 6.16 -14.05 1.95
CA SER A 44 7.24 -14.65 2.76
C SER A 44 6.76 -15.89 3.52
N ASP A 45 5.56 -15.84 4.11
CA ASP A 45 4.97 -16.98 4.85
C ASP A 45 4.64 -18.17 3.92
N LEU A 46 4.50 -17.96 2.60
CA LEU A 46 4.33 -19.04 1.60
C LEU A 46 5.66 -19.64 1.13
N SER A 47 6.79 -18.94 1.33
CA SER A 47 8.12 -19.38 0.89
C SER A 47 8.84 -20.29 1.90
N GLU A 48 8.42 -20.29 3.17
CA GLU A 48 9.00 -21.14 4.22
C GLU A 48 8.34 -22.53 4.32
N VAL A 49 7.33 -22.84 3.47
CA VAL A 49 6.55 -24.09 3.52
C VAL A 49 6.84 -25.01 2.30
N ASN A 50 7.88 -24.72 1.51
CA ASN A 50 8.22 -25.51 0.31
C ASN A 50 9.67 -26.02 0.33
#